data_AF-A0A7X7SJD5-F1
#
_entry.id   AF-A0A7X7SJD5-F1
#
_cell.length_a   1.000
_cell.length_b   1.000
_cell.length_c   1.000
_cell.angle_alpha   90.00
_cell.angle_beta   90.00
_cell.angle_gamma   90.00
#
_symmetry.space_group_name_H-M   'P 1'
#
loop_
_entity.id
_entity.type
_entity.pdbx_description
1 polymer ?
#
loop_
_entity_poly.entity_id
_entity_poly.type
_entity_poly.pdbx_seq_one_letter_code
_entity_poly.pdbx_strand_id
1 'polypeptide(L)'
;LRRVYRDAGLAAPVESELPGEITSHPDCDAALRLLGRQGELTALEPGRWMWTEALRSGIEAARNALAGREDIGPADFRDVWGLTRKHLIPLLEYLDRTGVTERTGDARRFTGTGRSAQA
;
A
#
# COMPACT_ATOMS: atom_id res chain seq x y z
N LEU A 1 2.99 17.69 -0.05
CA LEU A 1 2.42 16.40 0.40
C LEU A 1 1.56 15.72 -0.68
N ARG A 2 0.34 16.19 -1.01
CA ARG A 2 -0.55 15.53 -2.01
C ARG A 2 0.15 15.11 -3.31
N ARG A 3 0.85 16.05 -3.97
CA ARG A 3 1.60 15.78 -5.19
C ARG A 3 2.66 14.68 -5.00
N VAL A 4 3.47 14.78 -3.95
CA VAL A 4 4.52 13.80 -3.63
C VAL A 4 3.95 12.38 -3.53
N TYR A 5 2.88 12.19 -2.76
CA TYR A 5 2.29 10.86 -2.58
C TYR A 5 1.53 10.37 -3.81
N ARG A 6 0.85 11.26 -4.54
CA ARG A 6 0.15 10.91 -5.78
C ARG A 6 1.12 10.45 -6.86
N ASP A 7 2.20 11.20 -7.07
CA ASP A 7 3.19 10.91 -8.10
C ASP A 7 4.01 9.65 -7.76
N ALA A 8 4.28 9.41 -6.47
CA ALA A 8 5.03 8.23 -6.02
C ALA A 8 4.20 6.93 -6.00
N GLY A 9 2.87 7.02 -5.85
CA GLY A 9 1.97 5.86 -5.85
C GLY A 9 2.36 4.80 -4.81
N LEU A 10 2.59 3.56 -5.26
CA LEU A 10 3.01 2.45 -4.40
C LEU A 10 4.47 2.54 -3.94
N ALA A 11 5.29 3.36 -4.60
CA ALA A 11 6.69 3.62 -4.24
C ALA A 11 6.84 4.85 -3.33
N ALA A 12 5.78 5.19 -2.58
CA ALA A 12 5.77 6.34 -1.67
C ALA A 12 6.98 6.34 -0.71
N PRO A 13 7.62 7.50 -0.50
CA PRO A 13 8.72 7.63 0.45
C PRO A 13 8.22 7.41 1.89
N VAL A 14 9.11 6.98 2.77
CA VAL A 14 8.83 7.13 4.22
C VAL A 14 8.89 8.59 4.61
N GLU A 15 8.25 8.95 5.72
CA GLU A 15 8.20 10.33 6.19
C GLU A 15 9.59 10.97 6.33
N SER A 16 10.59 10.22 6.81
CA SER A 16 11.97 10.68 6.94
C SER A 16 12.70 10.93 5.61
N GLU A 17 12.14 10.48 4.49
CA GLU A 17 12.69 10.65 3.13
C GLU A 17 11.97 11.73 2.32
N LEU A 18 10.95 12.35 2.91
CA LEU A 18 10.34 13.53 2.31
C LEU A 18 11.39 14.65 2.20
N PRO A 19 11.28 15.53 1.18
CA PRO A 19 12.13 16.70 1.05
C PRO A 19 12.26 17.48 2.36
N GLY A 20 13.47 17.97 2.66
CA GLY A 20 13.77 18.65 3.91
C GLY A 20 12.86 19.86 4.19
N GLU A 21 12.45 20.56 3.13
CA GLU A 21 11.52 21.69 3.18
C GLU A 21 10.12 21.28 3.64
N ILE A 22 9.73 20.02 3.38
CA ILE A 22 8.45 19.46 3.82
C ILE A 22 8.57 18.98 5.27
N THR A 23 9.59 18.19 5.58
CA THR A 23 9.76 17.60 6.93
C THR A 23 10.06 18.64 8.00
N SER A 24 10.74 19.74 7.64
CA SER A 24 11.06 20.81 8.57
C SER A 24 9.88 21.76 8.85
N HIS A 25 8.78 21.65 8.09
CA HIS A 25 7.61 22.48 8.32
C HIS A 25 6.89 22.04 9.61
N PRO A 26 6.55 22.96 10.54
CA PRO A 26 5.98 22.61 11.85
C PRO A 26 4.66 21.81 11.72
N ASP A 27 3.88 22.10 10.69
CA ASP A 27 2.61 21.42 10.44
C ASP A 27 2.71 20.13 9.62
N CYS A 28 3.91 19.60 9.33
CA CYS A 28 4.06 18.42 8.47
C CYS A 28 3.27 17.20 8.98
N ASP A 29 3.47 16.82 10.25
CA ASP A 29 2.76 15.70 10.87
C ASP A 29 1.24 15.95 10.92
N ALA A 30 0.83 17.16 11.31
CA ALA A 30 -0.58 17.55 11.35
C ALA A 30 -1.23 17.44 9.96
N ALA A 31 -0.53 17.87 8.90
CA ALA A 31 -1.00 17.79 7.54
C ALA A 31 -1.09 16.33 7.04
N LEU A 32 -0.10 15.47 7.33
CA LEU A 32 -0.15 14.04 7.01
C LEU A 32 -1.34 13.36 7.69
N ARG A 33 -1.54 13.60 8.98
CA ARG A 33 -2.69 13.07 9.74
C ARG A 33 -4.02 13.59 9.21
N LEU A 34 -4.10 14.86 8.84
CA LEU A 34 -5.30 15.44 8.24
C LEU A 34 -5.66 14.73 6.92
N LEU A 35 -4.67 14.52 6.05
CA LEU A 35 -4.87 13.79 4.79
C LEU A 35 -5.29 12.33 5.03
N GLY A 36 -4.72 11.70 6.06
CA GLY A 36 -5.14 10.37 6.51
C GLY A 36 -6.60 10.33 6.97
N ARG A 37 -7.01 11.30 7.80
CA ARG A 37 -8.41 11.45 8.25
C ARG A 37 -9.38 11.75 7.13
N GLN A 38 -8.93 12.42 6.07
CA GLN A 38 -9.70 12.69 4.85
C GLN A 38 -9.80 11.48 3.91
N GLY A 39 -9.07 10.38 4.20
CA GLY A 39 -9.04 9.18 3.37
C GLY A 39 -8.16 9.32 2.12
N GLU A 40 -7.44 10.43 1.95
CA GLU A 40 -6.53 10.64 0.81
C GLU A 40 -5.23 9.84 0.96
N LEU A 41 -4.77 9.66 2.20
CA LEU A 41 -3.63 8.81 2.54
C LEU A 41 -4.07 7.63 3.39
N THR A 42 -3.46 6.47 3.14
CA THR A 42 -3.58 5.29 3.99
C THR A 42 -2.26 5.05 4.70
N ALA A 43 -2.30 4.87 6.02
CA ALA A 43 -1.12 4.49 6.80
C ALA A 43 -0.85 2.99 6.63
N LEU A 44 0.32 2.63 6.11
CA LEU A 44 0.76 1.24 6.03
C LEU A 44 1.40 0.79 7.35
N GLU A 45 2.09 1.69 8.04
CA GLU A 45 2.72 1.53 9.35
C GLU A 45 3.03 2.94 9.88
N PRO A 46 3.41 3.10 11.16
CA PRO A 46 3.82 4.41 11.68
C PRO A 46 4.91 5.05 10.81
N GLY A 47 4.70 6.30 10.38
CA GLY A 47 5.64 7.03 9.50
C GLY A 47 5.65 6.58 8.03
N ARG A 48 4.76 5.67 7.61
CA ARG A 48 4.60 5.28 6.21
C ARG A 48 3.17 5.49 5.73
N TRP A 49 3.05 6.41 4.79
CA TRP A 49 1.79 6.77 4.14
C TRP A 49 1.81 6.37 2.67
N MET A 50 0.64 6.10 2.12
CA MET A 50 0.46 5.80 0.72
C MET A 50 -0.77 6.53 0.19
N TRP A 51 -0.75 6.96 -1.07
CA TRP A 51 -1.95 7.50 -1.71
C TRP A 51 -3.02 6.41 -1.79
N THR A 52 -4.17 6.64 -1.16
CA THR A 52 -5.22 5.60 -1.00
C THR A 52 -5.66 5.03 -2.34
N GLU A 53 -5.81 5.86 -3.36
CA GLU A 53 -6.24 5.41 -4.69
C GLU A 53 -5.18 4.57 -5.40
N ALA A 54 -3.90 4.87 -5.19
CA ALA A 54 -2.81 4.07 -5.74
C ALA A 54 -2.73 2.70 -5.06
N LEU A 55 -2.91 2.67 -3.74
CA LEU A 55 -2.99 1.43 -2.96
C LEU A 55 -4.16 0.55 -3.45
N ARG A 56 -5.35 1.14 -3.57
CA ARG A 56 -6.55 0.45 -4.08
C ARG A 56 -6.33 -0.14 -5.46
N SER A 57 -5.86 0.68 -6.40
CA SER A 57 -5.61 0.23 -7.78
C SER A 57 -4.51 -0.82 -7.86
N GLY A 58 -3.47 -0.71 -7.02
CA GLY A 58 -2.39 -1.69 -6.91
C GLY A 58 -2.86 -3.04 -6.39
N ILE A 59 -3.73 -3.05 -5.37
CA ILE A 59 -4.35 -4.28 -4.86
C ILE A 59 -5.19 -4.95 -5.94
N GLU A 60 -6.02 -4.20 -6.66
CA GLU A 60 -6.83 -4.74 -7.76
C GLU A 60 -5.97 -5.31 -8.89
N ALA A 61 -4.90 -4.62 -9.28
CA ALA A 61 -3.96 -5.13 -10.28
C ALA A 61 -3.33 -6.46 -9.85
N ALA A 62 -2.91 -6.57 -8.58
CA ALA A 62 -2.36 -7.82 -8.04
C ALA A 62 -3.40 -8.93 -7.92
N ARG A 63 -4.63 -8.62 -7.50
CA ARG A 63 -5.75 -9.58 -7.46
C ARG A 63 -6.00 -10.16 -8.84
N ASN A 64 -6.03 -9.32 -9.88
CA ASN A 64 -6.27 -9.75 -11.25
C ASN A 64 -5.09 -10.55 -11.82
N ALA A 65 -3.86 -10.09 -11.63
CA ALA A 65 -2.67 -10.74 -12.16
C ALA A 65 -2.36 -12.10 -11.51
N LEU A 66 -2.78 -12.27 -10.25
CA LEU A 66 -2.47 -13.45 -9.44
C LEU A 66 -3.73 -14.27 -9.09
N ALA A 67 -4.84 -14.02 -9.80
CA ALA A 67 -6.11 -14.68 -9.58
C ALA A 67 -5.98 -16.21 -9.67
N GLY A 68 -6.63 -16.92 -8.75
CA GLY A 68 -6.65 -18.39 -8.72
C GLY A 68 -5.35 -19.05 -8.22
N ARG A 69 -4.33 -18.28 -7.85
CA ARG A 69 -3.09 -18.78 -7.24
C ARG A 69 -3.23 -18.83 -5.72
N GLU A 70 -2.77 -19.91 -5.09
CA GLU A 70 -2.82 -20.08 -3.63
C GLU A 70 -1.45 -19.90 -2.96
N ASP A 71 -0.36 -20.15 -3.68
CA ASP A 71 1.02 -20.01 -3.19
C ASP A 71 1.70 -18.76 -3.77
N ILE A 72 1.15 -17.58 -3.48
CA ILE A 72 1.70 -16.31 -3.99
C ILE A 72 2.82 -15.84 -3.07
N GLY A 73 4.05 -15.84 -3.57
CA GLY A 73 5.22 -15.38 -2.84
C GLY A 73 5.49 -13.88 -3.02
N PRO A 74 6.39 -13.28 -2.22
CA PRO A 74 6.79 -11.87 -2.40
C PRO A 74 7.31 -11.55 -3.80
N ALA A 75 7.96 -12.52 -4.47
CA ALA A 75 8.47 -12.33 -5.83
C ALA A 75 7.37 -12.04 -6.85
N ASP A 76 6.18 -12.64 -6.69
CA ASP A 76 5.05 -12.44 -7.59
C ASP A 76 4.51 -11.02 -7.49
N PHE A 77 4.35 -10.52 -6.26
CA PHE A 77 3.93 -9.13 -6.01
C PHE A 77 4.97 -8.12 -6.52
N ARG A 78 6.26 -8.45 -6.42
CA ARG A 78 7.33 -7.64 -7.00
C ARG A 78 7.20 -7.55 -8.52
N ASP A 79 6.90 -8.65 -9.20
CA ASP A 79 6.75 -8.67 -10.65
C ASP A 79 5.51 -7.87 -11.10
N VAL A 80 4.45 -7.83 -10.31
CA VAL A 80 3.25 -7.00 -10.58
C VAL A 80 3.50 -5.51 -10.32
N TRP A 81 4.10 -5.15 -9.18
CA TRP A 81 4.20 -3.75 -8.76
C TRP A 81 5.52 -3.07 -9.12
N GLY A 82 6.54 -3.82 -9.52
CA GLY A 82 7.87 -3.28 -9.80
C GLY A 82 8.57 -2.67 -8.57
N LEU A 83 8.15 -3.03 -7.36
CA LEU A 83 8.66 -2.44 -6.12
C LEU A 83 9.95 -3.10 -5.65
N THR A 84 10.82 -2.31 -5.03
CA THR A 84 11.94 -2.84 -4.26
C THR A 84 11.44 -3.46 -2.95
N ARG A 85 12.24 -4.35 -2.35
CA ARG A 85 11.92 -5.02 -1.07
C ARG A 85 11.51 -4.02 0.02
N LYS A 86 12.13 -2.84 0.05
CA LYS A 86 11.87 -1.77 1.00
C LYS A 86 10.41 -1.29 1.00
N HIS A 87 9.77 -1.20 -0.18
CA HIS A 87 8.37 -0.80 -0.29
C HIS A 87 7.44 -2.01 -0.32
N LEU A 88 7.90 -3.12 -0.88
CA LEU A 88 7.14 -4.35 -1.02
C LEU A 88 6.77 -4.97 0.34
N ILE A 89 7.73 -5.17 1.24
CA ILE A 89 7.48 -5.89 2.50
C ILE A 89 6.43 -5.17 3.37
N PRO A 90 6.53 -3.86 3.64
CA PRO A 90 5.51 -3.16 4.42
C PRO A 90 4.13 -3.17 3.77
N LEU A 91 4.07 -3.15 2.43
CA LEU A 91 2.81 -3.25 1.71
C LEU A 91 2.19 -4.64 1.88
N LEU A 92 2.98 -5.72 1.76
CA LEU A 92 2.50 -7.07 2.01
C LEU A 92 2.02 -7.27 3.45
N GLU A 93 2.75 -6.74 4.43
CA GLU A 93 2.34 -6.76 5.84
C GLU A 93 1.04 -5.99 6.07
N TYR A 94 0.85 -4.87 5.37
CA TYR A 94 -0.42 -4.15 5.38
C TYR A 94 -1.55 -5.00 4.80
N LEU A 95 -1.34 -5.68 3.66
CA LEU A 95 -2.36 -6.57 3.07
C LEU A 95 -2.73 -7.72 4.02
N ASP A 96 -1.73 -8.32 4.66
CA ASP A 96 -1.91 -9.40 5.62
C ASP A 96 -2.72 -8.90 6.84
N ARG A 97 -2.32 -7.76 7.41
CA ARG A 97 -2.96 -7.16 8.61
C ARG A 97 -4.39 -6.69 8.34
N THR A 98 -4.68 -6.23 7.13
CA THR A 98 -6.02 -5.74 6.73
C THR A 98 -6.92 -6.86 6.22
N GLY A 99 -6.42 -8.10 6.18
CA GLY A 99 -7.16 -9.25 5.70
C GLY A 99 -7.41 -9.21 4.20
N VAL A 100 -6.64 -8.46 3.42
CA VAL A 100 -6.64 -8.51 1.94
C VAL A 100 -5.98 -9.81 1.47
N THR A 101 -4.92 -10.22 2.16
CA THR A 101 -4.25 -11.51 2.00
C THR A 101 -4.21 -12.26 3.31
N GLU A 102 -4.16 -13.59 3.22
CA GLU A 102 -3.85 -14.49 4.33
C GLU A 102 -2.48 -15.12 4.07
N ARG A 103 -1.59 -15.08 5.06
CA ARG A 103 -0.21 -15.57 4.94
C ARG A 103 -0.05 -16.91 5.67
N THR A 104 0.43 -17.92 4.95
CA THR A 104 0.80 -19.23 5.47
C THR A 104 2.24 -19.53 5.11
N GLY A 105 3.15 -19.49 6.09
CA GLY A 105 4.60 -19.54 5.82
C GLY A 105 5.04 -18.34 4.97
N ASP A 106 5.66 -18.62 3.81
CA ASP A 106 6.08 -17.60 2.85
C ASP A 106 5.03 -17.29 1.77
N ALA A 107 3.98 -18.10 1.70
CA ALA A 107 2.91 -17.98 0.72
C ALA A 107 1.77 -17.08 1.22
N ARG A 108 1.11 -16.43 0.27
CA ARG A 108 -0.11 -15.65 0.48
C ARG A 108 -1.21 -16.11 -0.46
N ARG A 109 -2.43 -16.02 0.05
CA ARG A 109 -3.66 -16.17 -0.74
C ARG A 109 -4.50 -14.92 -0.59
N PHE A 110 -5.10 -14.45 -1.67
CA PHE A 110 -6.09 -13.38 -1.58
C PHE A 110 -7.35 -13.87 -0.86
N THR A 111 -7.80 -13.10 0.13
CA THR A 111 -9.06 -13.40 0.82
C THR A 111 -10.24 -13.06 -0.07
N GLY A 112 -11.36 -13.75 0.15
CA GLY A 112 -12.56 -13.63 -0.67
C GLY A 112 -13.25 -12.28 -0.51
N THR A 113 -13.18 -11.46 -1.56
CA THR A 113 -14.28 -10.58 -2.01
C THR A 113 -14.47 -10.76 -3.51
N GLY A 114 -14.72 -12.01 -3.91
CA GLY A 114 -15.22 -12.40 -5.24
C GLY A 114 -16.68 -12.84 -5.17
N ARG A 115 -17.53 -12.21 -4.35
CA ARG A 115 -18.98 -12.44 -4.35
C ARG A 115 -19.70 -11.14 -4.68
N SER A 116 -20.06 -11.03 -5.96
CA SER A 116 -21.20 -10.32 -6.52
C SER A 116 -21.90 -9.28 -5.61
N ALA A 117 -21.61 -8.00 -5.84
CA ALA A 117 -22.65 -6.97 -5.67
C ALA A 117 -23.55 -7.02 -6.91
N GLN A 118 -24.40 -8.04 -6.97
CA GLN A 118 -25.64 -8.06 -7.75
C GLN A 118 -26.73 -8.47 -6.77
N ALA A 119 -27.46 -7.47 -6.29
CA ALA A 119 -28.80 -7.55 -5.73
C ALA A 119 -29.49 -6.23 -6.05
#